data_AF-A0A6M3JXT4-F1
#
_entry.id   AF-A0A6M3JXT4-F1
#
_cell.length_a   1.000
_cell.length_b   1.000
_cell.length_c   1.000
_cell.angle_alpha   90.00
_cell.angle_beta   90.00
_cell.angle_gamma   90.00
#
_symmetry.space_group_name_H-M   'P 1'
#
loop_
_entity.id
_entity.type
_entity.pdbx_description
1 polymer ?
#
loop_
_entity_poly.entity_id
_entity_poly.type
_entity_poly.pdbx_seq_one_letter_code
_entity_poly.pdbx_strand_id
1 'polypeptide(L)' 'MMEDLIKALTIFLKYKNSYAPTHCEHDILYVNINPEIVSKEDKLELNKLGFEDDEYTFYSFRFGSS' A
#
# COMPACT_ATOMS: atom_id res chain seq x y z
N MET A 1 -5.72 -12.28 -3.90
CA MET A 1 -4.84 -13.05 -4.82
C MET A 1 -3.58 -12.24 -5.10
N MET A 2 -2.52 -12.83 -5.67
CA MET A 2 -1.29 -12.08 -6.01
C MET A 2 -1.57 -10.87 -6.94
N GLU A 3 -2.57 -10.98 -7.82
CA GLU A 3 -3.00 -9.91 -8.72
C GLU A 3 -3.43 -8.63 -7.98
N ASP A 4 -4.05 -8.76 -6.81
CA ASP A 4 -4.47 -7.62 -5.99
C ASP A 4 -3.27 -6.84 -5.47
N LEU A 5 -2.21 -7.55 -5.05
CA LEU A 5 -0.96 -6.94 -4.60
C LEU A 5 -0.26 -6.23 -5.76
N ILE A 6 -0.18 -6.86 -6.94
CA ILE A 6 0.40 -6.25 -8.14
C ILE A 6 -0.35 -4.96 -8.51
N LYS A 7 -1.69 -4.98 -8.45
CA LYS A 7 -2.53 -3.81 -8.72
C LYS A 7 -2.25 -2.68 -7.72
N ALA A 8 -2.17 -2.98 -6.42
CA ALA A 8 -1.86 -2.00 -5.40
C ALA A 8 -0.46 -1.37 -5.60
N LEU A 9 0.57 -2.20 -5.84
CA LEU A 9 1.93 -1.72 -6.12
C LEU A 9 2.01 -0.85 -7.38
N THR A 10 1.20 -1.15 -8.39
CA THR A 10 1.09 -0.31 -9.61
C THR A 10 0.45 1.04 -9.31
N ILE A 11 -0.54 1.10 -8.42
CA ILE A 11 -1.11 2.37 -7.95
C ILE A 11 -0.05 3.18 -7.18
N PHE A 12 0.65 2.54 -6.25
CA PHE A 12 1.71 3.18 -5.46
C PHE A 12 2.85 3.73 -6.33
N LEU A 13 3.21 3.04 -7.41
CA LEU A 13 4.24 3.47 -8.36
C LEU A 13 3.93 4.85 -9.01
N LYS A 14 2.66 5.26 -9.12
CA LYS A 14 2.28 6.60 -9.61
C LYS A 14 2.83 7.73 -8.74
N TYR A 15 3.02 7.47 -7.45
CA TYR A 15 3.34 8.50 -6.44
C TYR A 15 4.80 8.51 -6.03
N LYS A 16 5.45 7.33 -6.00
CA LYS A 16 6.86 7.21 -5.63
C LYS A 16 7.46 5.93 -6.18
N ASN A 17 8.58 6.07 -6.91
CA ASN A 17 9.43 4.95 -7.31
C ASN A 17 10.63 4.86 -6.35
N SER A 18 10.58 3.94 -5.39
CA SER A 18 11.64 3.75 -4.39
C SER A 18 12.25 2.35 -4.49
N TYR A 19 13.53 2.23 -4.20
CA TYR A 19 14.25 0.95 -4.22
C TYR A 19 13.75 -0.04 -3.15
N ALA A 20 13.32 0.46 -1.98
CA ALA A 20 12.76 -0.33 -0.89
C ALA A 20 11.42 0.31 -0.45
N PRO A 21 10.35 0.11 -1.23
CA PRO A 21 9.07 0.79 -0.98
C PRO A 21 8.26 0.14 0.14
N THR A 22 8.60 -1.10 0.52
CA THR A 22 7.84 -1.91 1.47
C THR A 22 8.67 -2.31 2.68
N HIS A 23 8.03 -2.41 3.84
CA HIS A 23 8.57 -2.95 5.08
C HIS A 23 7.57 -3.94 5.66
N CYS A 24 8.00 -5.13 6.07
CA CYS A 24 7.12 -6.11 6.70
C CYS A 24 7.54 -6.33 8.15
N GLU A 25 6.60 -6.16 9.07
CA GLU A 25 6.83 -6.34 10.51
C GLU A 25 5.52 -6.72 11.20
N HIS A 26 5.58 -7.61 12.19
CA HIS A 26 4.41 -8.04 12.98
C HIS A 26 3.19 -8.46 12.14
N ASP A 27 3.41 -9.24 11.08
CA ASP A 27 2.36 -9.69 10.14
C ASP A 27 1.62 -8.54 9.44
N ILE A 28 2.29 -7.40 9.26
CA ILE A 28 1.78 -6.22 8.56
C ILE A 28 2.77 -5.83 7.45
N LEU A 29 2.25 -5.64 6.23
CA LEU A 29 2.99 -5.06 5.11
C LEU A 29 2.76 -3.55 5.09
N TYR A 30 3.80 -2.75 5.32
CA TYR A 30 3.81 -1.30 5.20
C TYR A 30 4.35 -0.86 3.83
N VAL A 31 3.83 0.24 3.29
CA VAL A 31 4.25 0.86 2.01
C VAL A 31 4.56 2.33 2.22
N ASN A 32 5.84 2.71 2.07
CA ASN A 32 6.41 4.03 2.37
C ASN A 32 5.98 5.13 1.37
N ILE A 33 4.70 5.47 1.39
CA ILE A 33 4.05 6.53 0.62
C ILE A 33 3.16 7.35 1.56
N ASN A 34 3.35 8.67 1.55
CA ASN A 34 2.52 9.59 2.31
C ASN A 34 1.07 9.56 1.75
N PRO A 35 0.06 9.24 2.57
CA PRO A 35 -1.34 9.22 2.12
C PRO A 35 -1.86 10.58 1.64
N GLU A 36 -1.29 11.71 2.06
CA GLU A 36 -1.73 13.05 1.63
C GLU A 36 -1.51 13.33 0.14
N ILE A 37 -0.53 12.66 -0.48
CA ILE A 37 -0.24 12.83 -1.92
C ILE A 37 -1.05 11.88 -2.80
N VAL A 38 -1.80 10.95 -2.22
CA VAL A 38 -2.59 9.94 -2.94
C VAL A 38 -4.00 10.46 -3.21
N SER A 39 -4.46 10.35 -4.45
CA SER A 39 -5.80 10.81 -4.83
C SER A 39 -6.90 10.04 -4.08
N LYS A 40 -8.06 10.68 -3.85
CA LYS A 40 -9.21 10.04 -3.21
C LYS A 40 -9.67 8.76 -3.93
N GLU A 41 -9.60 8.76 -5.25
CA GLU A 41 -9.95 7.60 -6.08
C GLU A 41 -8.99 6.43 -5.86
N ASP A 42 -7.68 6.68 -5.89
CA ASP A 42 -6.69 5.64 -5.64
C ASP A 42 -6.73 5.14 -4.20
N LYS A 43 -6.99 6.01 -3.20
CA LYS A 43 -7.22 5.59 -1.81
C LYS A 43 -8.40 4.62 -1.68
N LEU A 44 -9.52 4.93 -2.33
CA LEU A 44 -10.70 4.07 -2.33
C LEU A 44 -10.40 2.71 -2.97
N GLU A 45 -9.60 2.68 -4.04
CA GLU A 45 -9.22 1.43 -4.68
C GLU A 45 -8.23 0.62 -3.84
N LEU A 46 -7.24 1.27 -3.23
CA LEU A 46 -6.30 0.65 -2.29
C LEU A 46 -7.03 0.03 -1.09
N ASN A 47 -8.04 0.72 -0.54
CA ASN A 47 -8.88 0.20 0.53
C ASN A 47 -9.59 -1.10 0.12
N LYS A 48 -10.18 -1.16 -1.07
CA LYS A 48 -10.79 -2.41 -1.60
C LYS A 48 -9.79 -3.53 -1.79
N LEU A 49 -8.54 -3.20 -2.11
CA LEU A 49 -7.46 -4.18 -2.27
C LEU A 49 -6.93 -4.70 -0.93
N GLY A 50 -7.30 -4.06 0.18
CA GLY A 50 -6.91 -4.44 1.54
C GLY A 50 -5.72 -3.63 2.09
N PHE A 51 -5.51 -2.41 1.58
CA PHE A 51 -4.55 -1.45 2.12
C PHE A 51 -5.29 -0.32 2.83
N GLU A 52 -4.93 -0.08 4.08
CA GLU A 52 -5.42 1.02 4.91
C GLU A 52 -4.32 2.08 5.02
N ASP A 53 -4.68 3.35 5.22
CA ASP A 53 -3.74 4.43 5.50
C ASP A 53 -3.80 4.88 6.96
N ASP A 54 -2.65 5.31 7.49
CA ASP A 54 -2.54 6.09 8.71
C ASP A 54 -2.05 7.52 8.39
N GLU A 55 -1.49 8.25 9.37
CA GLU A 55 -0.98 9.61 9.13
C GLU A 55 0.30 9.65 8.25
N TYR A 56 1.00 8.53 8.07
CA TYR A 56 2.35 8.49 7.50
C TYR A 56 2.52 7.54 6.32
N THR A 57 1.77 6.44 6.28
CA THR A 57 2.01 5.31 5.38
C THR A 57 0.72 4.57 5.03
N PHE A 58 0.81 3.66 4.06
CA PHE A 58 -0.18 2.61 3.87
C PHE A 58 0.29 1.32 4.53
N TYR A 59 -0.64 0.49 4.96
CA TYR A 59 -0.38 -0.82 5.54
C TYR A 59 -1.45 -1.85 5.14
N SER A 60 -1.11 -3.13 5.23
CA SER A 60 -2.03 -4.24 4.93
C SER A 60 -1.78 -5.43 5.85
N PHE A 61 -2.82 -5.87 6.56
CA PHE A 61 -2.85 -7.17 7.24
C PHE A 61 -3.06 -8.33 6.27
N ARG A 62 -3.68 -8.07 5.11
CA ARG A 62 -3.97 -9.09 4.10
C ARG A 62 -2.70 -9.59 3.40
N PHE A 63 -1.72 -8.71 3.24
CA PHE A 63 -0.44 -9.00 2.60
C PHE A 63 0.75 -8.94 3.57
N GLY A 64 0.51 -8.62 4.84
CA GLY A 64 1.43 -8.93 5.92
C GLY A 64 1.49 -10.43 6.15
N SER A 65 2.65 -10.91 6.60
CA SER A 65 3.10 -12.32 6.58
C SER A 65 2.00 -13.39 6.73
N SER A 66 2.12 -14.45 5.92
CA SER A 66 1.38 -15.72 6.07
C SER A 66 2.11 -16.67 7.01
#